data_AF-A0A6C0BSD0-F1
#
_entry.id   AF-A0A6C0BSD0-F1
#
_cell.length_a   1.000
_cell.length_b   1.000
_cell.length_c   1.000
_cell.angle_alpha   90.00
_cell.angle_beta   90.00
_cell.angle_gamma   90.00
#
_symmetry.space_group_name_H-M   'P 1'
#
loop_
_entity.id
_entity.type
_entity.pdbx_description
1 polymer ?
#
loop_
_entity_poly.entity_id
_entity_poly.type
_entity_poly.pdbx_seq_one_letter_code
_entity_poly.pdbx_strand_id
1 'polypeptide(L)'
;MSSNLSIILKTFNTQFEGFLDEITEIFPSNVSLLTTKNSLLTLKKFNPKLLISVWYRYIWQPYKNDILGGDINFFIDKDYTSDLKNMDESSKIISEIDNFRTPIRNMDKHNQDCCMKYIVNLSKLSEAYHSSL
;
A
#
# COMPACT_ATOMS: atom_id res chain seq x y z
N MET A 1 -18.17 17.79 7.41
CA MET A 1 -16.72 17.48 7.43
C MET A 1 -16.43 16.03 7.83
N SER A 2 -17.04 15.48 8.88
CA SER A 2 -16.89 14.06 9.28
C SER A 2 -17.32 13.04 8.19
N SER A 3 -18.30 13.38 7.36
CA SER A 3 -18.79 12.53 6.27
C SER A 3 -17.73 12.25 5.19
N ASN A 4 -16.91 13.24 4.84
CA ASN A 4 -15.90 13.11 3.78
C ASN A 4 -14.74 12.22 4.21
N LEU A 5 -14.28 12.35 5.47
CA LEU A 5 -13.23 11.48 6.03
C LEU A 5 -13.63 10.00 6.02
N SER A 6 -14.88 9.71 6.38
CA SER A 6 -15.42 8.34 6.36
C SER A 6 -15.47 7.77 4.93
N ILE A 7 -15.88 8.58 3.95
CA ILE A 7 -15.92 8.19 2.54
C ILE A 7 -14.51 7.92 1.98
N ILE A 8 -13.55 8.81 2.26
CA ILE A 8 -12.16 8.64 1.82
C ILE A 8 -11.56 7.38 2.44
N LEU A 9 -11.74 7.20 3.75
CA LEU A 9 -11.24 6.02 4.46
C LEU A 9 -11.83 4.73 3.88
N LYS A 10 -13.15 4.68 3.65
CA LYS A 10 -13.82 3.52 3.06
C LYS A 10 -13.27 3.24 1.66
N THR A 11 -13.17 4.27 0.82
CA THR A 11 -12.65 4.15 -0.55
C THR A 11 -11.21 3.65 -0.56
N PHE A 12 -10.34 4.19 0.29
CA PHE A 12 -8.96 3.73 0.44
C PHE A 12 -8.90 2.24 0.80
N ASN A 13 -9.65 1.83 1.83
CA ASN A 13 -9.62 0.44 2.30
C ASN A 13 -10.17 -0.54 1.25
N THR A 14 -11.16 -0.14 0.45
CA THR A 14 -11.67 -0.95 -0.68
C THR A 14 -10.64 -1.04 -1.81
N GLN A 15 -10.01 0.07 -2.20
CA GLN A 15 -8.96 0.06 -3.22
C GLN A 15 -7.74 -0.75 -2.76
N PHE A 16 -7.42 -0.70 -1.48
CA PHE A 16 -6.30 -1.44 -0.91
C PHE A 16 -6.55 -2.94 -0.95
N GLU A 17 -7.76 -3.39 -0.61
CA GLU A 17 -8.16 -4.79 -0.76
C GLU A 17 -8.09 -5.25 -2.23
N GLY A 18 -8.61 -4.45 -3.17
CA GLY A 18 -8.51 -4.76 -4.60
C GLY A 18 -7.06 -4.85 -5.09
N PHE A 19 -6.17 -3.99 -4.61
CA PHE A 19 -4.74 -4.06 -4.90
C PHE A 19 -4.12 -5.38 -4.41
N LEU A 20 -4.47 -5.82 -3.19
CA LEU A 20 -4.00 -7.11 -2.67
C LEU A 20 -4.55 -8.28 -3.47
N ASP A 21 -5.82 -8.21 -3.88
CA ASP A 21 -6.47 -9.23 -4.71
C ASP A 21 -5.72 -9.41 -6.04
N GLU A 22 -5.49 -8.31 -6.76
CA GLU A 22 -4.80 -8.29 -8.05
C GLU A 22 -3.42 -8.96 -7.98
N ILE A 23 -2.60 -8.59 -6.99
CA ILE A 23 -1.25 -9.16 -6.85
C ILE A 23 -1.32 -10.66 -6.51
N THR A 24 -2.28 -11.07 -5.66
CA THR A 24 -2.44 -12.49 -5.33
C THR A 24 -3.02 -13.33 -6.46
N GLU A 25 -3.80 -12.74 -7.36
CA GLU A 25 -4.33 -13.44 -8.53
C GLU A 25 -3.23 -13.75 -9.55
N ILE A 26 -2.24 -12.85 -9.69
CA ILE A 26 -1.07 -13.07 -10.54
C ILE A 26 -0.11 -14.11 -9.95
N PHE A 27 -0.01 -14.20 -8.62
CA PHE A 27 0.87 -15.15 -7.93
C PHE A 27 0.11 -16.08 -6.95
N PRO A 28 -0.82 -16.91 -7.46
CA PRO A 28 -1.76 -17.65 -6.61
C PRO A 28 -1.09 -18.75 -5.78
N SER A 29 0.07 -19.25 -6.22
CA SER A 29 0.84 -20.26 -5.49
C SER A 29 1.82 -19.68 -4.46
N ASN A 30 1.93 -18.36 -4.35
CA ASN A 30 2.82 -17.73 -3.38
C ASN A 30 2.16 -17.67 -1.98
N VAL A 31 2.44 -18.69 -1.16
CA VAL A 31 1.89 -18.83 0.20
C VAL A 31 2.26 -17.65 1.11
N SER A 32 3.47 -17.11 0.97
CA SER A 32 3.91 -15.95 1.75
C SER A 32 3.05 -14.73 1.43
N LEU A 33 2.79 -14.48 0.15
CA LEU A 33 1.96 -13.38 -0.32
C LEU A 33 0.51 -13.50 0.16
N LEU A 34 -0.06 -14.70 0.12
CA LEU A 34 -1.40 -14.97 0.65
C LEU A 34 -1.47 -14.73 2.16
N THR A 35 -0.43 -15.12 2.89
CA THR A 35 -0.33 -14.90 4.34
C THR A 35 -0.28 -13.40 4.64
N THR A 36 0.56 -12.66 3.92
CA THR A 36 0.67 -11.21 4.01
C THR A 36 -0.65 -10.50 3.73
N LYS A 37 -1.37 -10.89 2.67
CA LYS A 37 -2.71 -10.38 2.37
C LYS A 37 -3.65 -10.60 3.55
N ASN A 38 -3.69 -11.80 4.11
CA ASN A 38 -4.56 -12.12 5.25
C ASN A 38 -4.21 -11.30 6.50
N SER A 39 -2.92 -11.11 6.80
CA SER A 39 -2.42 -10.24 7.88
C SER A 39 -2.94 -8.80 7.70
N LEU A 40 -2.79 -8.24 6.50
CA LEU A 40 -3.20 -6.86 6.20
C LEU A 40 -4.72 -6.69 6.20
N LEU A 41 -5.48 -7.67 5.69
CA LEU A 41 -6.94 -7.67 5.75
C LEU A 41 -7.46 -7.80 7.18
N THR A 42 -6.76 -8.55 8.03
CA THR A 42 -7.06 -8.64 9.46
C THR A 42 -6.85 -7.27 10.11
N LEU A 43 -5.70 -6.64 9.87
CA LEU A 43 -5.44 -5.30 10.37
C LEU A 43 -6.47 -4.28 9.87
N LYS A 44 -6.85 -4.32 8.60
CA LYS A 44 -7.90 -3.48 8.01
C LYS A 44 -9.19 -3.54 8.82
N LYS A 45 -9.56 -4.73 9.30
CA LYS A 45 -10.77 -4.93 10.12
C LYS A 45 -10.61 -4.35 11.53
N PHE A 46 -9.45 -4.51 12.16
CA PHE A 46 -9.20 -4.02 13.53
C PHE A 46 -8.93 -2.51 13.59
N ASN A 47 -8.13 -1.98 12.66
CA ASN A 47 -7.70 -0.59 12.64
C ASN A 47 -7.54 -0.06 11.19
N PRO A 48 -8.65 0.25 10.49
CA PRO A 48 -8.61 0.73 9.10
C PRO A 48 -7.91 2.09 8.96
N LYS A 49 -7.85 2.90 10.04
CA LYS A 49 -7.18 4.21 10.04
C LYS A 49 -5.66 4.08 10.06
N LEU A 50 -5.14 3.03 10.69
CA LEU A 50 -3.69 2.80 10.75
C LEU A 50 -3.12 2.53 9.36
N LEU A 51 -3.80 1.75 8.53
CA LEU A 51 -3.35 1.44 7.16
C LEU A 51 -3.17 2.69 6.30
N ILE A 52 -4.18 3.56 6.24
CA ILE A 52 -4.09 4.80 5.46
C ILE A 52 -3.02 5.75 5.99
N SER A 53 -2.82 5.77 7.32
CA SER A 53 -1.81 6.61 7.96
C SER A 53 -0.38 6.12 7.69
N VAL A 54 -0.17 4.80 7.76
CA VAL A 54 1.11 4.17 7.42
C VAL A 54 1.42 4.36 5.94
N TRP A 55 0.44 4.15 5.06
CA TRP A 55 0.62 4.38 3.63
C TRP A 55 1.02 5.83 3.33
N TYR A 56 0.30 6.80 3.91
CA TYR A 56 0.63 8.22 3.74
C TYR A 56 2.06 8.50 4.18
N ARG A 57 2.43 8.07 5.39
CA ARG A 57 3.72 8.40 5.98
C ARG A 57 4.91 7.75 5.30
N TYR A 58 4.80 6.49 4.93
CA TYR A 58 5.95 5.69 4.50
C TYR A 58 6.01 5.43 3.00
N ILE A 59 4.91 5.64 2.28
CA ILE A 59 4.87 5.46 0.82
C ILE A 59 4.68 6.81 0.16
N TRP A 60 3.64 7.56 0.55
CA TRP A 60 3.37 8.83 -0.13
C TRP A 60 4.38 9.92 0.19
N GLN A 61 4.57 10.28 1.46
CA GLN A 61 5.44 11.39 1.85
C GLN A 61 6.88 11.30 1.28
N PRO A 62 7.58 10.17 1.41
CA PRO A 62 8.94 10.04 0.87
C PRO A 62 9.02 9.94 -0.65
N TYR A 63 8.00 9.38 -1.32
CA TYR A 63 8.06 9.02 -2.74
C TYR A 63 7.03 9.72 -3.62
N LYS A 64 6.44 10.83 -3.15
CA LYS A 64 5.39 11.57 -3.86
C LYS A 64 5.76 11.88 -5.31
N ASN A 65 6.98 12.34 -5.54
CA ASN A 65 7.44 12.70 -6.88
C ASN A 65 7.58 11.48 -7.79
N ASP A 66 8.15 10.38 -7.28
CA ASP A 66 8.31 9.13 -8.02
C ASP A 66 6.95 8.50 -8.35
N ILE A 67 6.02 8.51 -7.38
CA ILE A 67 4.66 8.02 -7.53
C ILE A 67 3.92 8.81 -8.62
N LEU A 68 4.01 10.14 -8.59
CA LEU A 68 3.37 11.00 -9.59
C LEU A 68 4.04 10.89 -10.97
N GLY A 69 5.34 10.57 -11.02
CA GLY A 69 6.06 10.26 -12.25
C GLY A 69 5.71 8.88 -12.84
N GLY A 70 5.00 8.03 -12.11
CA GLY A 70 4.65 6.68 -12.54
C GLY A 70 5.83 5.71 -12.53
N ASP A 71 6.92 6.04 -11.83
CA ASP A 71 8.12 5.23 -11.78
C ASP A 71 8.01 4.13 -10.71
N ILE A 72 7.49 2.96 -11.07
CA ILE A 72 7.29 1.85 -10.13
C ILE A 72 8.59 1.36 -9.46
N ASN A 73 9.77 1.73 -9.99
CA ASN A 73 11.05 1.31 -9.41
C ASN A 73 11.26 1.85 -7.99
N PHE A 74 10.65 2.98 -7.61
CA PHE A 74 10.69 3.42 -6.21
C PHE A 74 10.10 2.35 -5.29
N PHE A 75 9.02 1.68 -5.73
CA PHE A 75 8.33 0.67 -4.94
C PHE A 75 9.14 -0.63 -4.90
N ILE A 76 9.77 -1.01 -6.01
CA ILE A 76 10.41 -2.30 -6.19
C ILE A 76 11.84 -2.33 -5.62
N ASP A 77 12.63 -1.28 -5.83
CA ASP A 77 14.09 -1.32 -5.64
C ASP A 77 14.59 -0.62 -4.37
N LYS A 78 13.73 0.12 -3.66
CA LYS A 78 14.16 0.88 -2.48
C LYS A 78 14.32 0.02 -1.24
N ASP A 79 15.20 0.43 -0.35
CA ASP A 79 15.35 -0.21 0.95
C ASP A 79 14.57 0.59 2.00
N TYR A 80 13.43 0.08 2.49
CA TYR A 80 12.65 0.75 3.55
C TYR A 80 13.19 0.43 4.95
N THR A 81 14.30 -0.31 5.08
CA THR A 81 14.88 -0.63 6.39
C THR A 81 15.30 0.61 7.18
N SER A 82 15.62 1.73 6.52
CA SER A 82 15.85 3.01 7.20
C SER A 82 14.56 3.63 7.76
N ASP A 83 13.44 3.46 7.05
CA ASP A 83 12.13 4.02 7.40
C ASP A 83 11.45 3.20 8.53
N LEU A 84 11.86 1.93 8.66
CA LEU A 84 11.39 0.94 9.63
C LEU A 84 12.03 1.03 11.02
N LYS A 85 13.17 1.73 11.17
CA LYS A 85 14.08 1.56 12.32
C LYS A 85 13.55 2.03 13.68
N ASN A 86 12.44 2.77 13.74
CA ASN A 86 12.06 3.50 14.95
C ASN A 86 10.60 3.32 15.43
N MET A 87 9.81 2.38 14.91
CA MET A 87 8.38 2.33 15.27
C MET A 87 7.80 0.93 15.50
N ASP A 88 6.88 0.90 16.48
CA ASP A 88 5.96 -0.12 16.99
C ASP A 88 5.08 -0.78 15.89
N GLU A 89 3.78 -1.03 16.08
CA GLU A 89 2.90 -1.85 15.19
C GLU A 89 2.99 -1.53 13.68
N SER A 90 3.44 -0.31 13.33
CA SER A 90 3.71 0.12 11.96
C SER A 90 4.84 -0.65 11.24
N SER A 91 5.85 -1.13 11.97
CA SER A 91 6.95 -1.94 11.40
C SER A 91 6.46 -3.22 10.75
N LYS A 92 5.51 -3.90 11.39
CA LYS A 92 4.88 -5.11 10.84
C LYS A 92 4.14 -4.79 9.54
N ILE A 93 3.40 -3.69 9.49
CA ILE A 93 2.62 -3.30 8.30
C ILE A 93 3.56 -3.04 7.12
N ILE A 94 4.64 -2.30 7.35
CA ILE A 94 5.62 -1.98 6.30
C ILE A 94 6.33 -3.26 5.84
N SER A 95 6.71 -4.17 6.75
CA SER A 95 7.31 -5.47 6.37
C SER A 95 6.37 -6.33 5.53
N GLU A 96 5.06 -6.27 5.79
CA GLU A 96 4.04 -6.95 5.00
C GLU A 96 3.89 -6.26 3.63
N ILE A 97 3.97 -4.93 3.56
CA ILE A 97 3.99 -4.20 2.28
C ILE A 97 5.24 -4.56 1.44
N ASP A 98 6.39 -4.77 2.08
CA ASP A 98 7.62 -5.20 1.41
C ASP A 98 7.50 -6.56 0.72
N ASN A 99 6.67 -7.47 1.26
CA ASN A 99 6.45 -8.78 0.66
C ASN A 99 5.79 -8.70 -0.73
N PHE A 100 5.18 -7.58 -1.11
CA PHE A 100 4.61 -7.38 -2.45
C PHE A 100 5.65 -6.98 -3.50
N ARG A 101 6.85 -6.56 -3.10
CA ARG A 101 7.87 -6.01 -4.01
C ARG A 101 8.40 -7.03 -5.01
N THR A 102 8.82 -8.19 -4.50
CA THR A 102 9.34 -9.28 -5.32
C THR A 102 8.29 -9.79 -6.32
N PRO A 103 7.02 -10.04 -5.91
CA PRO A 103 5.93 -10.27 -6.84
C PRO A 103 5.82 -9.20 -7.94
N ILE A 104 5.71 -7.92 -7.58
CA ILE A 104 5.54 -6.83 -8.56
C ILE A 104 6.76 -6.73 -9.51
N ARG A 105 7.98 -6.92 -9.01
CA ARG A 105 9.20 -6.98 -9.84
C ARG A 105 9.13 -8.05 -10.92
N ASN A 106 8.54 -9.19 -10.58
CA ASN A 106 8.46 -10.37 -11.45
C ASN A 106 7.23 -10.37 -12.35
N MET A 107 6.38 -9.34 -12.28
CA MET A 107 5.27 -9.15 -13.20
C MET A 107 5.76 -8.64 -14.56
N ASP A 108 4.99 -8.92 -15.62
CA ASP A 108 5.17 -8.21 -16.88
C ASP A 108 4.82 -6.72 -16.75
N LYS A 109 5.21 -5.94 -17.77
CA LYS A 109 5.03 -4.49 -17.78
C LYS A 109 3.55 -4.07 -17.64
N HIS A 110 2.62 -4.82 -18.25
CA HIS A 110 1.20 -4.50 -18.17
C HIS A 110 0.69 -4.61 -16.73
N ASN A 111 1.03 -5.69 -16.06
CA ASN A 111 0.66 -5.95 -14.67
C ASN A 111 1.35 -4.98 -13.69
N GLN A 112 2.60 -4.59 -13.95
CA GLN A 112 3.26 -3.50 -13.23
C GLN A 112 2.53 -2.16 -13.39
N ASP A 113 2.10 -1.81 -14.60
CA ASP A 113 1.36 -0.57 -14.84
C ASP A 113 -0.02 -0.58 -14.14
N CYS A 114 -0.67 -1.73 -14.06
CA CYS A 114 -1.89 -1.92 -13.27
C CYS A 114 -1.63 -1.70 -11.77
N CYS A 115 -0.58 -2.30 -11.21
CA CYS A 115 -0.16 -2.06 -9.82
C CYS A 115 0.14 -0.58 -9.56
N MET A 116 0.81 0.09 -10.51
CA MET A 116 1.16 1.49 -10.36
C MET A 116 -0.07 2.41 -10.27
N LYS A 117 -1.15 2.10 -11.00
CA LYS A 117 -2.43 2.83 -10.88
C LYS A 117 -3.02 2.74 -9.48
N TYR A 118 -3.01 1.55 -8.87
CA TYR A 118 -3.43 1.37 -7.48
C TYR A 118 -2.58 2.21 -6.53
N ILE A 119 -1.25 2.14 -6.68
CA ILE A 119 -0.30 2.89 -5.84
C ILE A 119 -0.58 4.40 -5.91
N VAL A 120 -0.79 4.95 -7.10
CA VAL A 120 -1.14 6.38 -7.28
C VAL A 120 -2.46 6.72 -6.60
N ASN A 121 -3.50 5.91 -6.81
CA ASN A 121 -4.83 6.15 -6.26
C ASN A 121 -4.84 6.08 -4.73
N LEU A 122 -4.24 5.04 -4.16
CA LEU A 122 -4.08 4.85 -2.71
C LEU A 122 -3.33 6.03 -2.09
N SER A 123 -2.27 6.49 -2.73
CA SER A 123 -1.47 7.59 -2.22
C SER A 123 -2.23 8.92 -2.22
N LYS A 124 -2.96 9.23 -3.30
CA LYS A 124 -3.84 10.42 -3.36
C LYS A 124 -4.95 10.36 -2.32
N LEU A 125 -5.57 9.21 -2.11
CA LEU A 125 -6.58 9.02 -1.06
C LEU A 125 -6.00 9.22 0.33
N SER A 126 -4.78 8.73 0.57
CA SER A 126 -4.07 8.90 1.84
C SER A 126 -3.75 10.36 2.14
N GLU A 127 -3.32 11.13 1.13
CA GLU A 127 -3.10 12.58 1.23
C GLU A 127 -4.40 13.33 1.48
N ALA A 128 -5.47 13.01 0.75
CA ALA A 128 -6.78 13.63 0.92
C ALA A 128 -7.34 13.39 2.32
N TYR A 129 -7.15 12.18 2.86
CA TYR A 129 -7.53 11.86 4.24
C TYR A 129 -6.76 12.72 5.24
N HIS A 130 -5.43 12.73 5.15
CA HIS A 130 -4.58 13.49 6.07
C HIS A 130 -4.76 15.00 5.99
N SER A 131 -5.02 15.54 4.80
CA SER A 131 -5.27 16.99 4.60
C SER A 131 -6.65 17.42 5.09
N SER A 132 -7.55 16.47 5.34
CA SER A 132 -8.92 16.70 5.82
C SER A 132 -9.11 16.42 7.31
N LEU A 133 -8.06 15.98 8.02
CA LEU A 133 -8.02 15.83 9.48
C LEU A 133 -7.91 17.19 10.15
#